data_AF-A0A957NZT8-F1
#
_entry.id   AF-A0A957NZT8-F1
#
_cell.length_a   1.000
_cell.length_b   1.000
_cell.length_c   1.000
_cell.angle_alpha   90.00
_cell.angle_beta   90.00
_cell.angle_gamma   90.00
#
_symmetry.space_group_name_H-M   'P 1'
#
loop_
_entity.id
_entity.type
_entity.pdbx_description
1 polymer ?
#
loop_
_entity_poly.entity_id
_entity_poly.type
_entity_poly.pdbx_seq_one_letter_code
_entity_poly.pdbx_strand_id
1 'polypeptide(L)'
;SCMTIVNRTSEIVNPQRVVIVTGPPAAGKTTLARQLATALDWPFLYKDGIKEMLFDGLGFSDRAWSQKLGSVTWDVMLHFTELLIHSGGSFVVEGNFTEQHHAERFKQWREKYDCRYRQIHCDADVDVLYERYCARVESGERHPGHVDHSLSRELFVSLFGSEKFAPMNIGGDVIKLDTTDFVSLDVDALLNAIRMV
;
A
#
# COMPACT_ATOMS: atom_id res chain seq x y z
N SER A 1 0.79 43.77 21.93
CA SER A 1 1.63 42.60 21.64
C SER A 1 1.50 42.23 20.18
N CYS A 2 2.57 42.42 19.42
CA CYS A 2 2.64 42.09 18.00
C CYS A 2 2.69 40.57 17.84
N MET A 3 1.70 39.99 17.18
CA MET A 3 1.69 38.58 16.82
C MET A 3 2.57 38.41 15.60
N THR A 4 3.80 37.96 15.80
CA THR A 4 4.73 37.62 14.71
C THR A 4 4.14 36.42 13.97
N ILE A 5 3.50 36.67 12.83
CA ILE A 5 3.30 35.65 11.81
C ILE A 5 4.70 35.30 11.34
N VAL A 6 5.19 34.13 11.74
CA VAL A 6 6.42 33.57 11.20
C VAL A 6 6.12 33.26 9.75
N ASN A 7 6.48 34.17 8.85
CA ASN A 7 6.61 33.86 7.43
C ASN A 7 7.60 32.69 7.36
N ARG A 8 7.09 31.48 7.13
CA ARG A 8 7.91 30.38 6.63
C ARG A 8 8.44 30.88 5.29
N THR A 9 9.67 31.39 5.33
CA THR A 9 10.55 31.49 4.18
C THR A 9 10.37 30.23 3.35
N SER A 10 10.23 30.41 2.04
CA SER A 10 10.24 29.38 1.01
C SER A 10 11.40 28.40 1.22
N GLU A 11 11.20 27.44 2.13
CA GLU A 11 11.90 26.17 2.06
C GLU A 11 11.59 25.64 0.67
N ILE A 12 12.64 25.19 -0.02
CA ILE A 12 12.48 24.38 -1.21
C ILE A 12 11.59 23.22 -0.76
N VAL A 13 10.28 23.31 -1.03
CA VAL A 13 9.35 22.23 -0.75
C VAL A 13 9.82 21.13 -1.66
N ASN A 14 10.58 20.20 -1.10
CA ASN A 14 11.01 19.02 -1.82
C ASN A 14 9.72 18.39 -2.35
N PRO A 15 9.63 18.12 -3.66
CA PRO A 15 8.38 17.72 -4.27
C PRO A 15 7.83 16.51 -3.53
N GLN A 16 6.55 16.60 -3.18
CA GLN A 16 5.91 15.68 -2.26
C GLN A 16 6.01 14.24 -2.78
N ARG A 17 6.58 13.32 -1.99
CA ARG A 17 6.80 11.93 -2.39
C ARG A 17 5.74 11.01 -1.80
N VAL A 18 4.99 10.36 -2.67
CA VAL A 18 4.10 9.26 -2.28
C VAL A 18 4.72 7.96 -2.76
N VAL A 19 5.14 7.13 -1.81
CA VAL A 19 5.61 5.77 -2.11
C VAL A 19 4.42 4.83 -2.02
N ILE A 20 4.05 4.22 -3.14
CA ILE A 20 2.91 3.31 -3.25
C ILE A 20 3.47 1.89 -3.33
N VAL A 21 3.24 1.09 -2.30
CA VAL A 21 3.63 -0.33 -2.28
C VAL A 21 2.42 -1.17 -2.66
N THR A 22 2.52 -1.93 -3.76
CA THR A 22 1.42 -2.72 -4.32
C THR A 22 1.89 -4.09 -4.83
N GLY A 23 0.94 -4.93 -5.24
CA GLY A 23 1.16 -6.31 -5.71
C GLY A 23 0.14 -7.31 -5.14
N PRO A 24 0.23 -8.59 -5.52
CA PRO A 24 -0.71 -9.61 -5.09
C PRO A 24 -0.66 -9.90 -3.59
N PRO A 25 -1.71 -10.49 -2.99
CA PRO A 25 -1.66 -11.04 -1.64
C PRO A 25 -0.43 -11.93 -1.41
N ALA A 26 0.08 -11.95 -0.18
CA ALA A 26 1.26 -12.73 0.23
C ALA A 26 2.63 -12.33 -0.40
N ALA A 27 2.70 -11.30 -1.25
CA ALA A 27 3.95 -10.79 -1.83
C ALA A 27 4.86 -9.97 -0.88
N GLY A 28 4.69 -10.07 0.45
CA GLY A 28 5.55 -9.34 1.41
C GLY A 28 5.39 -7.81 1.49
N LYS A 29 4.46 -7.21 0.73
CA LYS A 29 4.20 -5.76 0.66
C LYS A 29 4.17 -5.04 2.00
N THR A 30 3.34 -5.51 2.93
CA THR A 30 3.14 -4.83 4.23
C THR A 30 4.42 -4.84 5.07
N THR A 31 5.20 -5.92 5.01
CA THR A 31 6.51 -6.02 5.68
C THR A 31 7.49 -5.00 5.10
N LEU A 32 7.63 -4.99 3.78
CA LEU A 32 8.53 -4.06 3.09
C LEU A 32 8.11 -2.60 3.31
N ALA A 33 6.83 -2.29 3.13
CA ALA A 33 6.30 -0.94 3.28
C ALA A 33 6.51 -0.39 4.69
N ARG A 34 6.33 -1.24 5.72
CA ARG A 34 6.59 -0.88 7.11
C ARG A 34 8.07 -0.60 7.36
N GLN A 35 8.96 -1.48 6.87
CA GLN A 35 10.41 -1.26 6.98
C GLN A 35 10.84 0.04 6.31
N LEU A 36 10.35 0.31 5.10
CA LEU A 36 10.63 1.55 4.36
C LEU A 36 10.12 2.78 5.11
N ALA A 37 8.88 2.76 5.58
CA ALA A 37 8.31 3.90 6.31
C ALA A 37 9.07 4.19 7.60
N THR A 38 9.45 3.15 8.36
CA THR A 38 10.27 3.29 9.58
C THR A 38 11.65 3.86 9.26
N ALA A 39 12.34 3.36 8.24
CA ALA A 39 13.68 3.83 7.88
C ALA A 39 13.71 5.25 7.27
N LEU A 40 12.59 5.69 6.68
CA LEU A 40 12.41 7.03 6.14
C LEU A 40 11.87 8.03 7.17
N ASP A 41 11.40 7.55 8.32
CA ASP A 41 10.62 8.33 9.31
C ASP A 41 9.37 8.98 8.68
N TRP A 42 8.66 8.20 7.84
CA TRP A 42 7.49 8.66 7.12
C TRP A 42 6.20 8.04 7.67
N PRO A 43 5.06 8.76 7.62
CA PRO A 43 3.76 8.17 7.90
C PRO A 43 3.50 6.94 7.02
N PHE A 44 2.89 5.92 7.62
CA PHE A 44 2.54 4.67 6.95
C PHE A 44 1.04 4.42 7.00
N LEU A 45 0.41 4.38 5.83
CA LEU A 45 -1.01 4.05 5.67
C LEU A 45 -1.14 2.72 4.94
N TYR A 46 -1.80 1.73 5.53
CA TYR A 46 -1.99 0.43 4.89
C TYR A 46 -3.39 -0.12 5.05
N LYS A 47 -3.89 -0.72 3.97
CA LYS A 47 -5.30 -1.14 3.84
C LYS A 47 -5.72 -2.12 4.93
N ASP A 48 -4.96 -3.20 5.13
CA ASP A 48 -5.36 -4.26 6.05
C ASP A 48 -5.40 -3.76 7.50
N GLY A 49 -4.53 -2.83 7.90
CA GLY A 49 -4.57 -2.25 9.26
C GLY A 49 -5.82 -1.42 9.53
N ILE A 50 -6.26 -0.63 8.55
CA ILE A 50 -7.53 0.11 8.64
C ILE A 50 -8.70 -0.88 8.72
N LYS A 51 -8.70 -1.90 7.86
CA LYS A 51 -9.78 -2.89 7.80
C LYS A 51 -9.91 -3.69 9.10
N GLU A 52 -8.78 -4.07 9.68
CA GLU A 52 -8.72 -4.81 10.95
C GLU A 52 -9.20 -3.96 12.12
N MET A 53 -8.79 -2.69 12.19
CA MET A 53 -9.34 -1.74 13.17
C MET A 53 -10.87 -1.59 13.05
N LEU A 54 -11.40 -1.59 11.82
CA LEU A 54 -12.85 -1.57 11.60
C LEU A 54 -13.52 -2.88 12.05
N PHE A 55 -12.89 -4.04 11.86
CA PHE A 55 -13.41 -5.30 12.37
C PHE A 55 -13.45 -5.34 13.89
N ASP A 56 -12.42 -4.86 14.56
CA ASP A 56 -12.37 -4.79 16.02
C ASP A 56 -13.47 -3.88 16.59
N GLY A 57 -13.70 -2.74 15.93
CA GLY A 57 -14.69 -1.75 16.39
C GLY A 57 -16.14 -2.04 16.02
N LEU A 58 -16.39 -2.64 14.85
CA LEU A 58 -17.74 -2.85 14.30
C LEU A 58 -18.18 -4.32 14.28
N GLY A 59 -17.28 -5.23 14.63
CA GLY A 59 -17.46 -6.66 14.49
C GLY A 59 -17.20 -7.17 13.06
N PHE A 60 -17.16 -8.50 12.95
CA PHE A 60 -17.01 -9.21 11.69
C PHE A 60 -18.02 -10.35 11.59
N SER A 61 -18.32 -10.78 10.36
CA SER A 61 -19.35 -11.78 10.05
C SER A 61 -18.95 -12.53 8.77
N ASP A 62 -19.85 -12.62 7.80
CA ASP A 62 -19.63 -13.31 6.53
C ASP A 62 -18.78 -12.53 5.52
N ARG A 63 -18.56 -13.17 4.37
CA ARG A 63 -17.82 -12.59 3.24
C ARG A 63 -18.47 -11.30 2.71
N ALA A 64 -19.80 -11.19 2.73
CA ALA A 64 -20.50 -10.00 2.26
C ALA A 64 -20.21 -8.80 3.18
N TRP A 65 -20.18 -9.02 4.50
CA TRP A 65 -19.76 -8.03 5.48
C TRP A 65 -18.29 -7.63 5.29
N SER A 66 -17.38 -8.60 5.13
CA SER A 66 -15.95 -8.34 4.86
C SER A 66 -15.73 -7.53 3.58
N GLN A 67 -16.51 -7.78 2.52
CA GLN A 67 -16.48 -7.00 1.29
C GLN A 67 -17.01 -5.58 1.48
N LYS A 68 -18.13 -5.42 2.20
CA LYS A 68 -18.70 -4.11 2.51
C LYS A 68 -17.72 -3.24 3.32
N LEU A 69 -17.13 -3.79 4.38
CA LEU A 69 -16.08 -3.10 5.13
C LEU A 69 -14.82 -2.87 4.28
N GLY A 70 -14.50 -3.76 3.35
CA GLY A 70 -13.44 -3.55 2.37
C GLY A 70 -13.66 -2.32 1.49
N SER A 71 -14.89 -2.09 1.03
CA SER A 71 -15.24 -0.86 0.26
C SER A 71 -15.04 0.39 1.12
N VAL A 72 -15.58 0.39 2.35
CA VAL A 72 -15.44 1.53 3.28
C VAL A 72 -13.98 1.78 3.64
N THR A 73 -13.19 0.71 3.80
CA THR A 73 -11.75 0.81 4.05
C THR A 73 -11.05 1.58 2.93
N TRP A 74 -11.38 1.29 1.67
CA TRP A 74 -10.81 2.01 0.54
C TRP A 74 -11.21 3.48 0.52
N ASP A 75 -12.47 3.81 0.80
CA ASP A 75 -12.92 5.21 0.88
C ASP A 75 -12.16 5.99 1.96
N VAL A 76 -12.01 5.38 3.15
CA VAL A 76 -11.23 5.95 4.26
C VAL A 76 -9.76 6.12 3.88
N MET A 77 -9.15 5.07 3.33
CA MET A 77 -7.74 5.08 2.95
C MET A 77 -7.43 6.12 1.87
N LEU A 78 -8.28 6.24 0.85
CA LEU A 78 -8.12 7.23 -0.21
C LEU A 78 -8.37 8.65 0.30
N HIS A 79 -9.31 8.84 1.23
CA HIS A 79 -9.52 10.14 1.89
C HIS A 79 -8.27 10.59 2.67
N PHE A 80 -7.71 9.73 3.51
CA PHE A 80 -6.48 10.06 4.25
C PHE A 80 -5.27 10.22 3.35
N THR A 81 -5.19 9.47 2.25
CA THR A 81 -4.16 9.65 1.22
C THR A 81 -4.23 11.07 0.63
N GLU A 82 -5.42 11.55 0.28
CA GLU A 82 -5.58 12.93 -0.21
C GLU A 82 -5.21 13.98 0.85
N LEU A 83 -5.59 13.78 2.11
CA LEU A 83 -5.23 14.71 3.20
C LEU A 83 -3.71 14.79 3.39
N LEU A 84 -3.02 13.65 3.36
CA LEU A 84 -1.56 13.61 3.43
C LEU A 84 -0.93 14.28 2.21
N ILE A 85 -1.49 14.06 1.02
CA ILE A 85 -1.07 14.79 -0.19
C ILE A 85 -1.21 16.30 -0.01
N HIS A 86 -2.38 16.75 0.43
CA HIS A 86 -2.63 18.17 0.66
C HIS A 86 -1.71 18.78 1.73
N SER A 87 -1.30 18.00 2.74
CA SER A 87 -0.42 18.47 3.81
C SER A 87 1.02 18.75 3.35
N GLY A 88 1.41 18.28 2.16
CA GLY A 88 2.76 18.44 1.60
C GLY A 88 3.82 17.51 2.18
N GLY A 89 3.44 16.55 3.05
CA GLY A 89 4.33 15.56 3.62
C GLY A 89 4.61 14.38 2.67
N SER A 90 5.78 13.74 2.82
CA SER A 90 6.06 12.46 2.18
C SER A 90 5.53 11.31 3.02
N PHE A 91 4.99 10.26 2.40
CA PHE A 91 4.42 9.11 3.11
C PHE A 91 4.48 7.83 2.29
N VAL A 92 4.30 6.70 2.97
CA VAL A 92 4.17 5.38 2.36
C VAL A 92 2.72 4.92 2.46
N VAL A 93 2.17 4.46 1.34
CA VAL A 93 0.83 3.89 1.26
C VAL A 93 0.88 2.48 0.68
N GLU A 94 0.26 1.51 1.36
CA GLU A 94 0.29 0.10 0.97
C GLU A 94 -1.11 -0.51 0.83
N GLY A 95 -1.31 -1.19 -0.29
CA GLY A 95 -2.51 -1.96 -0.55
C GLY A 95 -2.41 -2.70 -1.86
N ASN A 96 -3.37 -3.58 -2.12
CA ASN A 96 -3.51 -4.27 -3.40
C ASN A 96 -4.21 -3.37 -4.43
N PHE A 97 -3.58 -2.24 -4.75
CA PHE A 97 -4.08 -1.27 -5.71
C PHE A 97 -4.22 -1.89 -7.10
N THR A 98 -5.18 -1.37 -7.88
CA THR A 98 -5.50 -1.85 -9.22
C THR A 98 -5.78 -0.67 -10.14
N GLU A 99 -5.45 -0.82 -11.42
CA GLU A 99 -5.72 0.19 -12.45
C GLU A 99 -7.20 0.59 -12.47
N GLN A 100 -8.09 -0.41 -12.48
CA GLN A 100 -9.52 -0.22 -12.65
C GLN A 100 -10.16 0.63 -11.54
N HIS A 101 -9.71 0.49 -10.30
CA HIS A 101 -10.42 1.07 -9.14
C HIS A 101 -9.72 2.30 -8.55
N HIS A 102 -8.42 2.47 -8.78
CA HIS A 102 -7.63 3.45 -8.02
C HIS A 102 -6.89 4.45 -8.90
N ALA A 103 -6.43 4.06 -10.10
CA ALA A 103 -5.52 4.88 -10.90
C ALA A 103 -6.06 6.28 -11.22
N GLU A 104 -7.35 6.39 -11.55
CA GLU A 104 -7.98 7.67 -11.88
C GLU A 104 -7.87 8.69 -10.73
N ARG A 105 -8.06 8.24 -9.48
CA ARG A 105 -7.93 9.09 -8.29
C ARG A 105 -6.51 9.65 -8.13
N PHE A 106 -5.51 8.79 -8.33
CA PHE A 106 -4.10 9.19 -8.27
C PHE A 106 -3.73 10.13 -9.43
N LYS A 107 -4.24 9.92 -10.64
CA LYS A 107 -4.03 10.88 -11.76
C LYS A 107 -4.56 12.27 -11.40
N GLN A 108 -5.78 12.34 -10.87
CA GLN A 108 -6.41 13.59 -10.44
C GLN A 108 -5.62 14.29 -9.33
N TRP A 109 -5.13 13.54 -8.34
CA TRP A 109 -4.31 14.12 -7.28
C TRP A 109 -2.95 14.63 -7.78
N ARG A 110 -2.34 13.93 -8.74
CA ARG A 110 -1.10 14.39 -9.37
C ARG A 110 -1.31 15.71 -10.11
N GLU A 111 -2.37 15.83 -10.89
CA GLU A 111 -2.71 17.07 -11.60
C GLU A 111 -3.05 18.22 -10.64
N LYS A 112 -3.77 17.92 -9.55
CA LYS A 112 -4.25 18.92 -8.59
C LYS A 112 -3.16 19.41 -7.62
N TYR A 113 -2.23 18.55 -7.22
CA TYR A 113 -1.28 18.82 -6.13
C TYR A 113 0.21 18.73 -6.52
N ASP A 114 0.53 18.44 -7.80
CA ASP A 114 1.91 18.26 -8.30
C ASP A 114 2.75 17.26 -7.48
N CYS A 115 2.10 16.20 -6.98
CA CYS A 115 2.76 15.17 -6.19
C CYS A 115 3.49 14.15 -7.07
N ARG A 116 4.62 13.63 -6.57
CA ARG A 116 5.46 12.64 -7.27
C ARG A 116 5.21 11.24 -6.71
N TYR A 117 4.94 10.31 -7.61
CA TYR A 117 4.71 8.91 -7.27
C TYR A 117 5.95 8.05 -7.50
N ARG A 118 6.20 7.16 -6.55
CA ARG A 118 7.12 6.02 -6.69
C ARG A 118 6.33 4.77 -6.38
N GLN A 119 6.09 3.94 -7.38
CA GLN A 119 5.43 2.65 -7.17
C GLN A 119 6.48 1.58 -6.91
N ILE A 120 6.28 0.78 -5.86
CA ILE A 120 7.05 -0.41 -5.56
C ILE A 120 6.11 -1.60 -5.71
N HIS A 121 6.29 -2.35 -6.79
CA HIS A 121 5.48 -3.52 -7.09
C HIS A 121 6.20 -4.76 -6.61
N CYS A 122 5.72 -5.33 -5.51
CA CYS A 122 6.22 -6.59 -4.95
C CYS A 122 5.50 -7.74 -5.62
N ASP A 123 6.25 -8.70 -6.15
CA ASP A 123 5.73 -9.95 -6.70
C ASP A 123 6.60 -11.11 -6.24
N ALA A 124 6.18 -12.34 -6.49
CA ALA A 124 7.03 -13.52 -6.27
C ALA A 124 6.56 -14.65 -7.18
N ASP A 125 7.33 -15.74 -7.21
CA ASP A 125 6.86 -16.97 -7.81
C ASP A 125 5.49 -17.38 -7.26
N VAL A 126 4.62 -17.83 -8.16
CA VAL A 126 3.22 -18.13 -7.85
C VAL A 126 3.07 -19.22 -6.79
N ASP A 127 3.98 -20.20 -6.77
CA ASP A 127 3.98 -21.27 -5.78
C ASP A 127 4.38 -20.71 -4.41
N VAL A 128 5.35 -19.82 -4.36
CA VAL A 128 5.76 -19.14 -3.12
C VAL A 128 4.65 -18.22 -2.58
N LEU A 129 3.94 -17.50 -3.45
CA LEU A 129 2.78 -16.70 -3.04
C LEU A 129 1.66 -17.57 -2.45
N TYR A 130 1.38 -18.71 -3.09
CA TYR A 130 0.36 -19.64 -2.65
C TYR A 130 0.73 -20.29 -1.31
N GLU A 131 1.96 -20.77 -1.16
CA GLU A 131 2.47 -21.34 0.10
C GLU A 131 2.39 -20.33 1.24
N ARG A 132 2.82 -19.09 1.02
CA ARG A 132 2.72 -18.01 2.01
C ARG A 132 1.27 -17.67 2.36
N TYR A 133 0.37 -17.72 1.38
CA TYR A 133 -1.06 -17.52 1.63
C TYR A 133 -1.62 -18.62 2.53
N CYS A 134 -1.37 -19.89 2.20
CA CYS A 134 -1.81 -21.03 3.00
C CYS A 134 -1.25 -20.98 4.42
N ALA A 135 0.06 -20.74 4.58
CA ALA A 135 0.71 -20.61 5.88
C ALA A 135 0.09 -19.48 6.73
N ARG A 136 -0.28 -18.35 6.10
CA ARG A 136 -0.94 -17.23 6.78
C ARG A 136 -2.38 -17.55 7.22
N VAL A 137 -3.10 -18.36 6.44
CA VAL A 137 -4.44 -18.83 6.82
C VAL A 137 -4.34 -19.81 7.99
N GLU A 138 -3.35 -20.71 7.96
CA GLU A 138 -3.13 -21.73 8.99
C GLU A 138 -2.58 -21.17 10.31
N SER A 139 -1.74 -20.13 10.27
CA SER A 139 -1.14 -19.54 11.48
C SER A 139 -2.15 -18.84 12.38
N GLY A 140 -3.29 -18.41 11.83
CA GLY A 140 -4.28 -17.62 12.54
C GLY A 140 -3.83 -16.19 12.87
N GLU A 141 -2.66 -15.75 12.40
CA GLU A 141 -2.16 -14.39 12.62
C GLU A 141 -3.00 -13.33 11.89
N ARG A 142 -3.69 -13.72 10.81
CA ARG A 142 -4.57 -12.82 10.10
C ARG A 142 -5.89 -12.68 10.84
N HIS A 143 -6.35 -11.44 11.00
CA HIS A 143 -7.59 -11.14 11.69
C HIS A 143 -8.78 -11.96 11.11
N PRO A 144 -9.59 -12.64 11.94
CA PRO A 144 -10.63 -13.57 11.48
C PRO A 144 -11.69 -12.91 10.59
N GLY A 145 -11.91 -11.60 10.76
CA GLY A 145 -12.83 -10.83 9.93
C GLY A 145 -12.50 -10.76 8.44
N HIS A 146 -11.27 -11.11 8.03
CA HIS A 146 -10.97 -11.22 6.59
C HIS A 146 -11.76 -12.34 5.91
N VAL A 147 -12.18 -13.36 6.67
CA VAL A 147 -12.90 -14.55 6.17
C VAL A 147 -12.10 -15.25 5.08
N ASP A 148 -10.79 -15.35 5.28
CA ASP A 148 -9.93 -16.11 4.39
C ASP A 148 -10.16 -17.61 4.61
N HIS A 149 -10.14 -18.35 3.51
CA HIS A 149 -10.32 -19.80 3.50
C HIS A 149 -9.16 -20.43 2.75
N SER A 150 -8.86 -21.69 3.07
CA SER A 150 -7.96 -22.49 2.24
C SER A 150 -8.53 -22.55 0.82
N LEU A 151 -7.78 -22.00 -0.13
CA LEU A 151 -8.12 -22.03 -1.55
C LEU A 151 -7.35 -23.17 -2.23
N SER A 152 -7.89 -23.73 -3.31
CA SER A 152 -7.04 -24.52 -4.21
C SER A 152 -6.04 -23.59 -4.90
N ARG A 153 -4.91 -24.14 -5.35
CA ARG A 153 -3.90 -23.38 -6.09
C ARG A 153 -4.50 -22.72 -7.32
N GLU A 154 -5.33 -23.44 -8.09
CA GLU A 154 -5.96 -22.90 -9.30
C GLU A 154 -6.88 -21.72 -8.98
N LEU A 155 -7.67 -21.82 -7.90
CA LEU A 155 -8.55 -20.74 -7.48
C LEU A 155 -7.75 -19.54 -6.95
N PHE A 156 -6.65 -19.79 -6.22
CA PHE A 156 -5.73 -18.75 -5.79
C PHE A 156 -5.18 -17.98 -6.98
N VAL A 157 -4.64 -18.67 -7.99
CA VAL A 157 -4.11 -18.04 -9.22
C VAL A 157 -5.21 -17.27 -9.96
N SER A 158 -6.40 -17.87 -10.09
CA SER A 158 -7.53 -17.23 -10.74
C SER A 158 -7.94 -15.94 -10.05
N LEU A 159 -7.96 -15.90 -8.71
CA LEU A 159 -8.36 -14.74 -7.93
C LEU A 159 -7.26 -13.70 -7.82
N PHE A 160 -6.02 -14.14 -7.66
CA PHE A 160 -4.91 -13.33 -7.17
C PHE A 160 -3.68 -13.26 -8.07
N GLY A 161 -3.75 -13.77 -9.30
CA GLY A 161 -2.65 -13.69 -10.26
C GLY A 161 -2.12 -12.26 -10.44
N SER A 162 -0.81 -12.13 -10.55
CA SER A 162 -0.08 -10.87 -10.45
C SER A 162 -0.52 -9.80 -11.45
N GLU A 163 -0.95 -10.20 -12.65
CA GLU A 163 -1.51 -9.30 -13.68
C GLU A 163 -2.67 -8.44 -13.17
N LYS A 164 -3.48 -8.95 -12.22
CA LYS A 164 -4.59 -8.18 -11.63
C LYS A 164 -4.13 -7.05 -10.71
N PHE A 165 -2.89 -7.12 -10.23
CA PHE A 165 -2.29 -6.17 -9.30
C PHE A 165 -1.05 -5.48 -9.88
N ALA A 166 -0.97 -5.46 -11.22
CA ALA A 166 0.07 -4.75 -11.94
C ALA A 166 0.15 -3.26 -11.50
N PRO A 167 1.33 -2.63 -11.62
CA PRO A 167 1.50 -1.21 -11.33
C PRO A 167 0.47 -0.35 -12.08
N MET A 168 -0.07 0.65 -11.40
CA MET A 168 -1.04 1.56 -12.02
C MET A 168 -0.36 2.51 -13.01
N ASN A 169 -1.04 2.87 -14.08
CA ASN A 169 -0.56 3.86 -15.05
C ASN A 169 -0.85 5.28 -14.59
N ILE A 170 -0.23 5.72 -13.49
CA ILE A 170 -0.44 7.05 -12.86
C ILE A 170 0.76 7.99 -13.09
N GLY A 171 1.74 7.51 -13.86
CA GLY A 171 3.07 8.06 -14.03
C GLY A 171 3.90 8.09 -12.76
N GLY A 172 5.08 8.72 -12.83
CA GLY A 172 6.15 8.46 -11.88
C GLY A 172 6.85 7.14 -12.19
N ASP A 173 7.81 6.77 -11.35
CA ASP A 173 8.66 5.61 -11.59
C ASP A 173 8.11 4.37 -10.89
N VAL A 174 8.37 3.21 -11.50
CA VAL A 174 8.00 1.89 -10.97
C VAL A 174 9.26 1.09 -10.68
N ILE A 175 9.39 0.59 -9.45
CA ILE A 175 10.38 -0.39 -9.05
C ILE A 175 9.66 -1.73 -8.91
N LYS A 176 9.99 -2.70 -9.77
CA LYS A 176 9.50 -4.08 -9.64
C LYS A 176 10.47 -4.85 -8.75
N LEU A 177 9.94 -5.50 -7.73
CA LEU A 177 10.71 -6.31 -6.78
C LEU A 177 10.21 -7.75 -6.82
N ASP A 178 11.12 -8.66 -7.11
CA ASP A 178 10.91 -10.08 -6.87
C ASP A 178 11.20 -10.37 -5.40
N THR A 179 10.18 -10.85 -4.70
CA THR A 179 10.17 -11.15 -3.27
C THR A 179 10.11 -12.66 -3.01
N THR A 180 10.41 -13.48 -4.02
CA THR A 180 10.52 -14.95 -3.91
C THR A 180 11.49 -15.30 -2.78
N ASP A 181 12.67 -14.69 -2.77
CA ASP A 181 13.57 -14.67 -1.63
C ASP A 181 13.59 -13.28 -0.97
N PHE A 182 12.78 -13.11 0.07
CA PHE A 182 12.67 -11.84 0.78
C PHE A 182 13.96 -11.46 1.52
N VAL A 183 14.81 -12.42 1.88
CA VAL A 183 16.04 -12.20 2.65
C VAL A 183 17.12 -11.55 1.77
N SER A 184 17.11 -11.84 0.48
CA SER A 184 18.05 -11.28 -0.49
C SER A 184 17.76 -9.82 -0.91
N LEU A 185 16.66 -9.22 -0.43
CA LEU A 185 16.27 -7.87 -0.84
C LEU A 185 17.24 -6.82 -0.28
N ASP A 186 17.84 -6.03 -1.17
CA ASP A 186 18.66 -4.87 -0.81
C ASP A 186 17.75 -3.67 -0.47
N VAL A 187 17.34 -3.61 0.79
CA VAL A 187 16.48 -2.54 1.32
C VAL A 187 17.20 -1.18 1.29
N ASP A 188 18.52 -1.15 1.46
CA ASP A 188 19.30 0.09 1.44
C ASP A 188 19.35 0.71 0.04
N ALA A 189 19.53 -0.11 -1.00
CA ALA A 189 19.41 0.33 -2.39
C ALA A 189 18.01 0.88 -2.68
N LEU A 190 16.96 0.25 -2.14
CA LEU A 190 15.58 0.71 -2.31
C LEU A 190 15.34 2.06 -1.62
N LEU A 191 15.84 2.24 -0.40
CA LEU A 191 15.77 3.51 0.34
C LEU A 191 16.48 4.64 -0.42
N ASN A 192 17.65 4.36 -0.98
CA ASN A 192 18.38 5.31 -1.81
C ASN A 192 17.59 5.69 -3.06
N ALA A 193 17.00 4.72 -3.75
CA ALA A 193 16.15 4.97 -4.92
C ALA A 193 14.91 5.82 -4.60
N ILE A 194 14.31 5.66 -3.41
CA ILE A 194 13.19 6.49 -2.95
C ILE A 194 13.62 7.93 -2.64
N ARG A 195 14.85 8.13 -2.13
CA ARG A 195 15.37 9.45 -1.76
C ARG A 195 15.81 10.31 -2.94
N MET A 196 16.18 9.70 -4.07
CA MET A 196 16.72 10.39 -5.27
C MET A 196 15.65 11.08 -6.15
N VAL A 197 14.39 11.13 -5.72
CA VAL A 197 13.22 11.64 -6.50
C VAL A 197 12.86 13.08 -6.15
#